data_AF-A0A534N889-F1
#
_entry.id   AF-A0A534N889-F1
#
_cell.length_a   1.000
_cell.length_b   1.000
_cell.length_c   1.000
_cell.angle_alpha   90.00
_cell.angle_beta   90.00
_cell.angle_gamma   90.00
#
_symmetry.space_group_name_H-M   'P 1'
#
loop_
_entity.id
_entity.type
_entity.pdbx_description
1 polymer ?
#
loop_
_entity_poly.entity_id
_entity_poly.type
_entity_poly.pdbx_seq_one_letter_code
_entity_poly.pdbx_strand_id
1 'polypeptide(L)'
;QLKPSTFAWIAGRNPDIGDGAAVSEDPVIDVRLAIRYFGWLERSFHRREEALMAYNAGPGRMRHYKRVGIPPAVRAYPRKVMREYERFARLAGRQDPRDVMLARAN
;
A
#
# COMPACT_ATOMS: atom_id res chain seq x y z
N GLN A 1 3.41 -4.35 7.28
CA GLN A 1 4.53 -3.57 7.87
C GLN A 1 5.26 -2.88 6.75
N LEU A 2 5.14 -1.55 6.67
CA LEU A 2 5.93 -0.73 5.77
C LEU A 2 7.39 -0.80 6.21
N LYS A 3 8.33 -0.85 5.25
CA LYS A 3 9.75 -0.73 5.63
C LYS A 3 10.02 0.72 6.06
N PRO A 4 10.85 0.96 7.09
CA PRO A 4 11.18 2.33 7.53
C PRO A 4 11.69 3.23 6.39
N SER A 5 12.43 2.67 5.43
CA SER A 5 12.89 3.41 4.24
C SER A 5 11.78 3.72 3.24
N THR A 6 10.75 2.87 3.14
CA THR A 6 9.54 3.16 2.37
C THR A 6 8.73 4.25 3.06
N PHE A 7 8.62 4.20 4.39
CA PHE A 7 7.93 5.20 5.20
C PHE A 7 8.57 6.60 5.06
N ALA A 8 9.89 6.71 5.25
CA ALA A 8 10.62 7.97 5.08
C ALA A 8 10.48 8.55 3.66
N TRP A 9 10.50 7.69 2.63
CA TRP A 9 10.29 8.11 1.25
C TRP A 9 8.86 8.63 1.00
N ILE A 10 7.85 8.02 1.62
CA ILE A 10 6.44 8.44 1.49
C ILE A 10 6.18 9.73 2.24
N ALA A 11 6.65 9.86 3.48
CA ALA A 11 6.46 11.05 4.31
C ALA A 11 7.07 12.31 3.67
N GLY A 12 8.29 12.21 3.13
CA GLY A 12 8.93 13.32 2.41
C GLY A 12 8.21 13.76 1.12
N ARG A 13 7.30 12.94 0.60
CA ARG A 13 6.50 13.24 -0.61
C ARG A 13 5.06 13.64 -0.30
N ASN A 14 4.64 13.54 0.95
CA ASN A 14 3.30 13.87 1.44
C ASN A 14 3.38 14.69 2.74
N PRO A 15 4.00 15.90 2.69
CA PRO A 15 4.23 16.70 3.89
C PRO A 15 2.93 17.17 4.56
N ASP A 16 1.80 17.11 3.85
CA ASP A 16 0.46 17.45 4.36
C ASP A 16 -0.16 16.36 5.25
N ILE A 17 0.41 15.15 5.27
CA ILE A 17 -0.05 14.04 6.13
C ILE A 17 0.77 13.95 7.43
N GLY A 18 2.01 14.45 7.44
CA GLY A 18 2.86 14.53 8.63
C GLY A 18 4.30 14.94 8.31
N ASP A 19 5.02 15.51 9.28
CA ASP A 19 6.45 15.77 9.15
C ASP A 19 7.27 14.47 9.25
N GLY A 20 8.39 14.37 8.54
CA GLY A 20 9.14 13.12 8.43
C GLY A 20 9.77 12.58 9.72
N ALA A 21 9.55 13.19 10.89
CA ALA A 21 10.23 12.86 12.14
C ALA A 21 9.32 12.25 13.23
N ALA A 22 8.03 12.59 13.31
CA ALA A 22 7.17 12.17 14.43
C ALA A 22 6.15 11.05 14.11
N VAL A 23 6.16 10.49 12.90
CA VAL A 23 4.95 9.84 12.35
C VAL A 23 4.95 8.32 12.50
N SER A 24 5.99 7.72 13.08
CA SER A 24 6.10 6.26 13.20
C SER A 24 5.23 5.63 14.29
N GLU A 25 4.54 6.41 15.13
CA GLU A 25 3.80 5.91 16.31
C GLU A 25 2.28 6.06 16.22
N ASP A 26 1.74 6.88 15.31
CA ASP A 26 0.29 7.02 15.12
C ASP A 26 -0.23 6.06 14.01
N PRO A 27 -0.98 5.00 14.36
CA PRO A 27 -1.50 4.04 13.39
C PRO A 27 -2.45 4.68 12.36
N VAL A 28 -3.11 5.80 12.69
CA VAL A 28 -4.00 6.51 11.76
C VAL A 28 -3.18 7.16 10.65
N ILE A 29 -2.07 7.81 11.00
CA ILE A 29 -1.22 8.47 10.01
C ILE A 29 -0.49 7.43 9.14
N ASP A 30 -0.02 6.34 9.76
CA ASP A 30 0.65 5.24 9.06
C ASP A 30 -0.25 4.62 7.98
N VAL A 31 -1.53 4.40 8.29
CA VAL A 31 -2.54 3.93 7.33
C VAL A 31 -2.83 4.96 6.24
N ARG A 32 -2.97 6.25 6.58
CA ARG A 32 -3.22 7.32 5.58
C ARG A 32 -2.08 7.45 4.58
N LEU A 33 -0.84 7.42 5.06
CA LEU A 33 0.36 7.41 4.22
C LEU A 33 0.40 6.17 3.33
N ALA A 34 0.10 4.99 3.88
CA ALA A 34 0.05 3.74 3.12
C ALA A 34 -0.99 3.79 1.98
N ILE A 35 -2.20 4.29 2.25
CA ILE A 35 -3.27 4.44 1.25
C ILE A 35 -2.83 5.40 0.14
N ARG A 36 -2.31 6.57 0.49
CA ARG A 36 -1.92 7.57 -0.51
C ARG A 36 -0.75 7.09 -1.37
N TYR A 37 0.24 6.45 -0.75
CA TYR A 37 1.35 5.83 -1.47
C TYR A 37 0.86 4.74 -2.42
N PHE A 38 -0.03 3.86 -1.96
CA PHE A 38 -0.56 2.81 -2.81
C PHE A 38 -1.35 3.38 -3.99
N GLY A 39 -2.16 4.43 -3.78
CA GLY A 39 -2.83 5.14 -4.87
C GLY A 39 -1.88 5.75 -5.89
N TRP A 40 -0.71 6.28 -5.45
CA TRP A 40 0.33 6.72 -6.37
C TRP A 40 0.95 5.56 -7.16
N LEU A 41 1.15 4.39 -6.53
CA LEU A 41 1.64 3.20 -7.22
C LEU A 41 0.64 2.70 -8.26
N GLU A 42 -0.66 2.69 -7.97
CA GLU A 42 -1.68 2.30 -8.95
C GLU A 42 -1.70 3.20 -10.19
N ARG A 43 -1.48 4.52 -10.02
CA ARG A 43 -1.32 5.44 -11.16
C ARG A 43 -0.01 5.22 -11.91
N SER A 44 1.05 4.83 -11.20
CA SER A 44 2.38 4.62 -11.78
C SER A 44 2.56 3.26 -12.45
N PHE A 45 1.74 2.28 -12.07
CA PHE A 45 1.76 0.90 -12.53
C PHE A 45 0.33 0.49 -12.88
N HIS A 46 0.00 0.50 -14.19
CA HIS A 46 -1.34 0.30 -14.74
C HIS A 46 -2.05 -1.01 -14.34
N ARG A 47 -1.34 -1.98 -13.75
CA ARG A 47 -1.90 -3.23 -13.24
C ARG A 47 -1.76 -3.28 -11.73
N ARG A 48 -2.85 -3.58 -11.01
CA ARG A 48 -2.87 -3.77 -9.54
C ARG A 48 -1.77 -4.71 -9.05
N GLU A 49 -1.50 -5.80 -9.77
CA GLU A 49 -0.43 -6.73 -9.45
C GLU A 49 0.95 -6.07 -9.48
N GLU A 50 1.22 -5.22 -10.47
CA GLU A 50 2.47 -4.45 -10.56
C GLU A 50 2.58 -3.42 -9.46
N ALA A 51 1.48 -2.76 -9.09
CA ALA A 51 1.45 -1.84 -7.95
C ALA A 51 1.76 -2.57 -6.64
N LEU A 52 1.19 -3.76 -6.40
CA LEU A 52 1.50 -4.60 -5.23
C LEU A 52 2.95 -5.08 -5.22
N MET A 53 3.48 -5.48 -6.38
CA MET A 53 4.90 -5.83 -6.50
C MET A 53 5.80 -4.63 -6.22
N ALA A 54 5.47 -3.46 -6.74
CA ALA A 54 6.20 -2.22 -6.52
C ALA A 54 6.11 -1.72 -5.07
N TYR A 55 5.00 -1.98 -4.38
CA TYR A 55 4.85 -1.69 -2.96
C TYR A 55 5.87 -2.48 -2.11
N ASN A 56 6.05 -3.76 -2.43
CA ASN A 56 6.99 -4.63 -1.70
C ASN A 56 8.46 -4.45 -2.14
N ALA A 57 8.70 -4.37 -3.45
CA ALA A 57 10.03 -4.30 -4.02
C ALA A 57 10.57 -2.87 -4.16
N GLY A 58 9.72 -1.86 -4.10
CA GLY A 58 10.02 -0.48 -4.45
C GLY A 58 9.85 -0.22 -5.96
N PRO A 59 9.36 0.98 -6.35
CA PRO A 59 9.00 1.31 -7.73
C PRO A 59 10.22 1.36 -8.67
N GLY A 60 11.39 1.80 -8.18
CA GLY A 60 12.63 1.81 -8.96
C GLY A 60 13.10 0.40 -9.33
N ARG A 61 13.12 -0.50 -8.34
CA ARG A 61 13.45 -1.92 -8.56
C ARG A 61 12.43 -2.59 -9.47
N MET A 62 11.14 -2.31 -9.28
CA MET A 62 10.09 -2.87 -10.17
C MET A 62 10.28 -2.44 -11.63
N ARG A 63 10.61 -1.17 -11.90
CA ARG A 63 10.95 -0.69 -13.25
C ARG A 63 12.17 -1.39 -13.85
N HIS A 64 13.16 -1.74 -13.03
CA HIS A 64 14.29 -2.56 -13.47
C HIS A 64 13.84 -4.00 -13.79
N TYR A 65 13.10 -4.65 -12.89
CA TYR A 65 12.60 -6.03 -13.07
C TYR A 65 11.69 -6.21 -14.28
N LYS A 66 10.93 -5.18 -14.69
CA LYS A 66 10.17 -5.23 -15.94
C LYS A 66 11.05 -5.40 -17.19
N ARG A 67 12.32 -4.99 -17.12
CA ARG A 67 13.29 -5.10 -18.22
C ARG A 67 14.11 -6.39 -18.15
N VAL A 68 14.50 -6.82 -16.95
CA VAL A 68 15.43 -7.94 -16.77
C VAL A 68 14.78 -9.25 -16.32
N GLY A 69 13.47 -9.23 -16.08
CA GLY A 69 12.74 -10.35 -15.50
C GLY A 69 12.40 -10.13 -14.02
N ILE A 70 11.19 -10.52 -13.63
CA ILE A 70 10.68 -10.35 -12.27
C ILE A 70 11.03 -11.58 -11.43
N PRO A 71 11.76 -11.42 -10.30
CA PRO A 71 12.11 -12.53 -9.41
C PRO A 71 10.86 -13.26 -8.89
N PRO A 72 10.90 -14.60 -8.72
CA PRO A 72 9.75 -15.38 -8.24
C PRO A 72 9.16 -14.87 -6.92
N ALA A 73 10.00 -14.45 -5.97
CA ALA A 73 9.55 -13.92 -4.68
C ALA A 73 8.75 -12.62 -4.82
N VAL A 74 9.10 -11.76 -5.78
CA VAL A 74 8.36 -10.52 -6.08
C VAL A 74 7.03 -10.87 -6.76
N ARG A 75 7.06 -11.77 -7.74
CA ARG A 75 5.86 -12.24 -8.48
C ARG A 75 4.83 -12.93 -7.58
N ALA A 76 5.27 -13.61 -6.52
CA ALA A 76 4.40 -14.31 -5.59
C ALA A 76 3.68 -13.37 -4.60
N TYR A 77 4.15 -12.12 -4.46
CA TYR A 77 3.64 -11.20 -3.44
C TYR A 77 2.14 -10.83 -3.61
N PRO A 78 1.66 -10.47 -4.82
CA PRO A 78 0.24 -10.12 -5.01
C PRO A 78 -0.71 -11.23 -4.56
N ARG A 79 -0.41 -12.50 -4.88
CA ARG A 79 -1.24 -13.64 -4.45
C ARG A 79 -1.36 -13.74 -2.92
N LYS A 80 -0.28 -13.46 -2.19
CA LYS A 80 -0.30 -13.45 -0.72
C LYS A 80 -1.21 -12.34 -0.19
N VAL A 81 -1.11 -11.14 -0.75
CA VAL A 81 -1.94 -9.99 -0.35
C VAL A 81 -3.41 -10.26 -0.64
N MET A 82 -3.74 -10.76 -1.85
CA MET A 82 -5.13 -10.99 -2.23
C MET A 82 -5.79 -12.08 -1.39
N ARG A 83 -5.06 -13.12 -0.97
CA ARG A 83 -5.58 -14.13 -0.03
C ARG A 83 -5.97 -13.50 1.32
N GLU A 84 -5.13 -12.63 1.86
CA GLU A 84 -5.44 -11.92 3.11
C GLU A 84 -6.59 -10.94 2.92
N TYR A 85 -6.63 -10.21 1.79
CA TYR A 85 -7.73 -9.33 1.42
C TYR A 85 -9.07 -10.08 1.37
N GLU A 86 -9.12 -11.22 0.70
CA GLU A 86 -10.32 -12.06 0.65
C GLU A 86 -10.73 -12.57 2.04
N ARG A 87 -9.75 -12.92 2.90
CA ARG A 87 -10.03 -13.30 4.29
C ARG A 87 -10.68 -12.14 5.03
N PHE A 88 -10.11 -10.94 4.95
CA PHE A 88 -10.67 -9.76 5.61
C PHE A 88 -12.02 -9.34 5.02
N ALA A 89 -12.22 -9.43 3.70
CA ALA A 89 -13.49 -9.13 3.06
C ALA A 89 -14.61 -10.07 3.52
N ARG A 90 -14.29 -11.36 3.76
CA ARG A 90 -15.24 -12.31 4.36
C ARG A 90 -15.54 -11.99 5.82
N LEU A 91 -14.53 -11.65 6.62
CA LEU A 91 -14.69 -11.31 8.04
C LEU A 91 -15.44 -9.99 8.25
N ALA A 92 -15.21 -9.00 7.39
CA ALA A 92 -15.95 -7.74 7.34
C ALA A 92 -17.36 -7.91 6.74
N GLY A 93 -17.71 -9.14 6.32
CA GLY A 93 -19.06 -9.56 5.98
C GLY A 93 -19.76 -8.67 4.96
N ARG A 94 -19.29 -8.60 3.70
CA ARG A 94 -20.00 -7.88 2.60
C ARG A 94 -20.59 -6.52 3.04
N GLN A 95 -19.91 -5.77 3.91
CA GLN A 95 -20.21 -4.36 4.09
C GLN A 95 -19.64 -3.64 2.88
N ASP A 96 -20.50 -2.89 2.19
CA ASP A 96 -20.07 -1.94 1.18
C ASP A 96 -19.02 -1.04 1.84
N PRO A 97 -17.88 -0.72 1.21
CA PRO A 97 -16.90 0.23 1.74
C PRO A 97 -17.51 1.55 2.26
N ARG A 98 -18.72 1.90 1.80
CA ARG A 98 -19.52 3.04 2.26
C ARG A 98 -20.14 2.87 3.66
N ASP A 99 -20.39 1.65 4.12
CA ASP A 99 -21.04 1.38 5.42
C ASP A 99 -20.11 1.70 6.59
N VAL A 100 -18.80 1.54 6.40
CA VAL A 100 -17.77 1.86 7.41
C VAL A 100 -17.60 3.36 7.61
N MET A 101 -17.88 4.19 6.59
CA MET A 101 -17.82 5.66 6.72
C MET A 101 -19.04 6.24 7.44
N LEU A 102 -20.21 5.64 7.30
CA LEU A 102 -21.45 6.11 7.94
C LEU A 102 -21.48 5.84 9.45
N ALA A 103 -20.77 4.82 9.93
CA ALA A 103 -20.71 4.48 11.35
C ALA A 103 -19.92 5.48 12.22
N ARG A 104 -19.23 6.47 11.62
CA ARG A 104 -18.47 7.52 12.34
C ARG A 104 -19.16 8.89 12.38
N ALA A 105 -20.39 8.99 11.87
CA ALA A 105 -21.12 10.25 11.76
C ALA A 105 -22.36 10.36 12.68
N ASN A 106 -22.53 9.45 13.63
CA ASN A 106 -23.58 9.51 14.66
C ASN A 106 -22.98 9.63 16.05
#